data_AF-F4MYP6-F1
#
_entry.id   AF-F4MYP6-F1
#
_cell.length_a   1.000
_cell.length_b   1.000
_cell.length_c   1.000
_cell.angle_alpha   90.00
_cell.angle_beta   90.00
_cell.angle_gamma   90.00
#
_symmetry.space_group_name_H-M   'P 1'
#
loop_
_entity.id
_entity.type
_entity.pdbx_description
1 polymer ?
#
loop_
_entity_poly.entity_id
_entity_poly.type
_entity_poly.pdbx_seq_one_letter_code
_entity_poly.pdbx_strand_id
1 'polypeptide(L)'
;MDAEKRAIPYAYTANLGQPDEEDYDAIPRKAMEYGAEKARLIDCRKQLVAEGIAAIQCGAFHNTTAGVAYFNTTPLGRAVTGTMLVAAMKEDGVNIWGDGSTYKGNDIERFYRYGLLTNAELKFTSPGWIPISSMNSAAVMKCPNL
;
A
#
# COMPACT_ATOMS: atom_id res chain seq x y z
N MET A 1 -31.40 -17.91 -5.26
CA MET A 1 -31.37 -16.65 -4.48
C MET A 1 -30.10 -16.78 -3.67
N ASP A 2 -29.00 -16.46 -4.32
CA ASP A 2 -27.69 -17.01 -4.01
C ASP A 2 -27.01 -16.12 -2.98
N ALA A 3 -26.54 -16.72 -1.89
CA ALA A 3 -25.86 -16.03 -0.81
C ALA A 3 -24.71 -15.17 -1.37
N GLU A 4 -24.84 -13.84 -1.23
CA GLU A 4 -23.81 -12.88 -1.59
C GLU A 4 -22.49 -13.24 -0.90
N LYS A 5 -21.46 -13.58 -1.67
CA LYS A 5 -20.10 -13.79 -1.18
C LYS A 5 -19.53 -12.44 -0.70
N ARG A 6 -19.73 -12.10 0.57
CA ARG A 6 -19.23 -10.87 1.18
C ARG A 6 -17.72 -11.00 1.44
N ALA A 7 -16.92 -10.09 0.88
CA ALA A 7 -15.50 -9.98 1.22
C ALA A 7 -15.34 -9.53 2.68
N ILE A 8 -14.29 -10.02 3.34
CA ILE A 8 -13.93 -9.64 4.72
C ILE A 8 -12.79 -8.61 4.64
N PRO A 9 -13.06 -7.31 4.85
CA PRO A 9 -12.04 -6.30 4.61
C PRO A 9 -11.06 -6.20 5.78
N TYR A 10 -9.77 -6.12 5.46
CA TYR A 10 -8.71 -5.75 6.39
C TYR A 10 -8.16 -4.39 5.98
N ALA A 11 -7.79 -3.56 6.94
CA ALA A 11 -7.23 -2.23 6.69
C ALA A 11 -5.79 -2.15 7.19
N TYR A 12 -4.89 -1.70 6.33
CA TYR A 12 -3.49 -1.49 6.68
C TYR A 12 -3.10 -0.07 6.29
N THR A 13 -2.85 0.76 7.30
CA THR A 13 -2.40 2.14 7.13
C THR A 13 -0.90 2.20 7.31
N ALA A 14 -0.16 2.75 6.35
CA ALA A 14 1.26 3.04 6.53
C ALA A 14 1.45 4.40 7.20
N ASN A 15 2.12 4.44 8.34
CA ASN A 15 2.66 5.68 8.87
C ASN A 15 3.97 5.99 8.15
N LEU A 16 3.92 6.99 7.27
CA LEU A 16 5.07 7.48 6.52
C LEU A 16 5.61 8.81 7.05
N GLY A 17 4.99 9.36 8.11
CA GLY A 17 5.28 10.73 8.56
C GLY A 17 4.90 11.77 7.51
N GLN A 18 3.72 11.61 6.90
CA GLN A 18 3.17 12.59 5.97
C GLN A 18 3.06 13.94 6.68
N PRO A 19 3.54 15.04 6.06
CA PRO A 19 3.55 16.35 6.70
C PRO A 19 2.15 16.95 6.88
N ASP A 20 1.17 16.42 6.16
CA ASP A 20 -0.24 16.83 6.13
C ASP A 20 -1.15 15.88 6.93
N GLU A 21 -0.61 14.86 7.61
CA GLU A 21 -1.37 13.95 8.47
C GLU A 21 -1.06 14.22 9.95
N GLU A 22 -2.09 14.57 10.71
CA GLU A 22 -1.98 14.98 12.12
C GLU A 22 -2.35 13.85 13.10
N ASP A 23 -3.26 12.93 12.72
CA ASP A 23 -3.74 11.85 13.59
C ASP A 23 -3.84 10.52 12.83
N TYR A 24 -2.70 9.83 12.76
CA TYR A 24 -2.63 8.48 12.20
C TYR A 24 -3.50 7.45 12.92
N ASP A 25 -3.76 7.62 14.23
CA ASP A 25 -4.56 6.69 15.00
C ASP A 25 -6.07 6.82 14.69
N ALA A 26 -6.52 7.94 14.14
CA ALA A 26 -7.89 8.10 13.65
C ALA A 26 -8.20 7.19 12.46
N ILE A 27 -7.21 6.87 11.62
CA ILE A 27 -7.42 6.13 10.36
C ILE A 27 -7.85 4.68 10.65
N PRO A 28 -7.13 3.88 11.47
CA PRO A 28 -7.59 2.54 11.83
C PRO A 28 -8.93 2.54 12.56
N ARG A 29 -9.19 3.51 13.47
CA ARG A 29 -10.48 3.63 14.17
C ARG A 29 -11.63 3.75 13.18
N LYS A 30 -11.50 4.67 12.22
CA LYS A 30 -12.48 4.90 11.16
C LYS A 30 -12.65 3.69 10.23
N ALA A 31 -11.58 2.94 9.96
CA ALA A 31 -11.68 1.71 9.18
C ALA A 31 -12.51 0.63 9.89
N MET A 32 -12.38 0.49 11.22
CA MET A 32 -13.22 -0.41 12.01
C MET A 32 -14.69 0.01 11.98
N GLU A 33 -14.99 1.32 12.06
CA GLU A 33 -16.35 1.85 11.93
C GLU A 33 -17.01 1.52 10.58
N TYR A 34 -16.21 1.44 9.51
CA TYR A 34 -16.69 1.05 8.18
C TYR A 34 -16.75 -0.47 7.94
N GLY A 35 -16.51 -1.27 8.98
CA GLY A 35 -16.68 -2.72 8.93
C GLY A 35 -15.44 -3.51 8.53
N ALA A 36 -14.23 -2.96 8.75
CA ALA A 36 -13.01 -3.75 8.71
C ALA A 36 -13.02 -4.82 9.81
N GLU A 37 -12.61 -6.04 9.47
CA GLU A 37 -12.39 -7.13 10.43
C GLU A 37 -11.21 -6.80 11.35
N LYS A 38 -10.17 -6.21 10.77
CA LYS A 38 -8.98 -5.75 11.48
C LYS A 38 -8.41 -4.53 10.79
N ALA A 39 -7.98 -3.54 11.58
CA ALA A 39 -7.28 -2.37 11.11
C ALA A 39 -5.93 -2.22 11.84
N ARG A 40 -4.84 -2.08 11.09
CA ARG A 40 -3.48 -1.95 11.62
C ARG A 40 -2.82 -0.68 11.11
N LEU A 41 -2.12 0.00 12.01
CA LEU A 41 -1.17 1.06 11.68
C LEU A 41 0.23 0.46 11.64
N ILE A 42 0.91 0.58 10.50
CA ILE A 42 2.25 0.03 10.27
C ILE A 42 3.24 1.19 10.23
N ASP A 43 4.18 1.24 11.17
CA ASP A 43 5.20 2.29 11.20
C ASP A 43 6.30 2.02 10.16
N CYS A 44 6.25 2.79 9.06
CA CYS A 44 7.17 2.68 7.94
C CYS A 44 8.29 3.74 7.96
N ARG A 45 8.27 4.68 8.93
CA ARG A 45 9.15 5.87 8.91
C ARG A 45 10.63 5.51 8.92
N LYS A 46 11.03 4.54 9.77
CA LYS A 46 12.42 4.11 9.86
C LYS A 46 12.92 3.53 8.53
N GLN A 47 12.12 2.67 7.90
CA GLN A 47 12.47 2.09 6.61
C GLN A 47 12.49 3.16 5.51
N LEU A 48 11.53 4.07 5.51
CA LEU A 48 11.49 5.18 4.55
C LEU A 48 12.74 6.06 4.61
N VAL A 49 13.19 6.39 5.83
CA VAL A 49 14.43 7.14 6.01
C VAL A 49 15.65 6.33 5.57
N ALA A 50 15.71 5.03 5.88
CA ALA A 50 16.81 4.17 5.48
C ALA A 50 16.95 4.08 3.96
N GLU A 51 15.85 3.82 3.23
CA GLU A 51 15.83 3.79 1.77
C GLU A 51 16.16 5.17 1.17
N GLY A 52 15.71 6.25 1.81
CA GLY A 52 16.05 7.62 1.42
C GLY A 52 17.55 7.92 1.54
N ILE A 53 18.17 7.53 2.66
CA ILE A 53 19.62 7.68 2.86
C ILE A 53 20.39 6.85 1.84
N ALA A 54 19.97 5.61 1.59
CA ALA A 54 20.60 4.75 0.58
C ALA A 54 20.52 5.39 -0.82
N ALA A 55 19.37 5.95 -1.19
CA ALA A 55 19.18 6.66 -2.46
C ALA A 55 20.09 7.90 -2.59
N ILE A 56 20.30 8.64 -1.50
CA ILE A 56 21.25 9.77 -1.46
C ILE A 56 22.69 9.28 -1.64
N GLN A 57 23.08 8.23 -0.91
CA GLN A 57 24.44 7.68 -0.94
C GLN A 57 24.84 7.19 -2.34
N CYS A 58 23.91 6.62 -3.10
CA CYS A 58 24.17 6.14 -4.46
C CYS A 58 23.81 7.14 -5.57
N GLY A 59 23.28 8.32 -5.22
CA GLY A 59 22.87 9.32 -6.20
C GLY A 59 21.75 8.84 -7.13
N ALA A 60 20.80 8.05 -6.64
CA ALA A 60 19.73 7.44 -7.43
C ALA A 60 18.62 8.43 -7.86
N PHE A 61 18.99 9.55 -8.47
CA PHE A 61 18.10 10.63 -8.89
C PHE A 61 18.29 10.92 -10.39
N HIS A 62 17.48 10.26 -11.22
CA HIS A 62 17.62 10.31 -12.68
C HIS A 62 16.84 11.44 -13.36
N ASN A 63 15.86 12.05 -12.66
CA ASN A 63 15.07 13.13 -13.22
C ASN A 63 15.59 14.48 -12.73
N THR A 64 16.14 15.27 -13.64
CA THR A 64 16.75 16.57 -13.35
C THR A 64 16.43 17.58 -14.44
N THR A 65 16.13 18.83 -14.06
CA THR A 65 15.93 19.95 -14.99
C THR A 65 16.79 21.13 -14.54
N ALA A 66 17.68 21.61 -15.41
CA ALA A 66 18.59 22.72 -15.11
C ALA A 66 19.38 22.56 -13.78
N GLY A 67 19.81 21.33 -13.47
CA GLY A 67 20.53 21.02 -12.24
C GLY A 67 19.67 20.82 -10.99
N VAL A 68 18.35 21.03 -11.08
CA VAL A 68 17.39 20.75 -9.99
C VAL A 68 16.89 19.32 -10.12
N ALA A 69 17.10 18.50 -9.09
CA ALA A 69 16.73 17.08 -9.09
C ALA A 69 15.38 16.81 -8.42
N TYR A 70 14.64 15.85 -8.96
CA TYR A 70 13.55 15.17 -8.25
C TYR A 70 14.12 13.95 -7.52
N PHE A 71 13.99 13.95 -6.20
CA PHE A 71 14.64 12.95 -5.32
C PHE A 71 13.94 11.59 -5.25
N ASN A 72 13.11 11.24 -6.23
CA ASN A 72 12.42 9.93 -6.28
C ASN A 72 11.64 9.56 -5.00
N THR A 73 11.12 10.56 -4.29
CA THR A 73 10.44 10.36 -3.00
C THR A 73 9.21 9.45 -3.12
N THR A 74 8.43 9.58 -4.19
CA THR A 74 7.26 8.71 -4.44
C THR A 74 7.68 7.27 -4.73
N PRO A 75 8.58 6.96 -5.70
CA PRO A 75 9.11 5.60 -5.87
C PRO A 75 9.61 4.94 -4.59
N LEU A 76 10.38 5.68 -3.77
CA LEU A 76 10.89 5.17 -2.48
C LEU A 76 9.76 4.85 -1.51
N GLY A 77 8.78 5.74 -1.38
CA GLY A 77 7.58 5.48 -0.58
C GLY A 77 6.84 4.21 -1.01
N ARG A 78 6.73 3.95 -2.32
CA ARG A 78 6.06 2.74 -2.86
C ARG A 78 6.85 1.46 -2.64
N ALA A 79 8.18 1.52 -2.70
CA ALA A 79 9.04 0.38 -2.36
C ALA A 79 8.83 -0.04 -0.90
N VAL A 80 8.75 0.94 0.00
CA VAL A 80 8.56 0.70 1.44
C VAL A 80 7.14 0.21 1.73
N THR A 81 6.10 0.91 1.26
CA THR A 81 4.73 0.49 1.56
C THR A 81 4.34 -0.80 0.86
N GLY A 82 4.75 -1.00 -0.39
CA GLY A 82 4.45 -2.21 -1.16
C GLY A 82 5.02 -3.46 -0.50
N THR A 83 6.18 -3.37 0.14
CA THR A 83 6.78 -4.51 0.85
C THR A 83 6.25 -4.64 2.27
N MET A 84 6.28 -3.58 3.08
CA MET A 84 5.91 -3.66 4.50
C MET A 84 4.43 -3.98 4.72
N LEU A 85 3.53 -3.45 3.89
CA LEU A 85 2.10 -3.72 4.06
C LEU A 85 1.72 -5.11 3.58
N VAL A 86 2.31 -5.58 2.48
CA VAL A 86 2.08 -6.96 2.02
C VAL A 86 2.68 -7.97 3.00
N ALA A 87 3.80 -7.66 3.65
CA ALA A 87 4.32 -8.47 4.74
C ALA A 87 3.33 -8.53 5.92
N ALA A 88 2.79 -7.39 6.34
CA ALA A 88 1.77 -7.33 7.40
C ALA A 88 0.49 -8.09 7.02
N MET A 89 0.05 -7.99 5.76
CA MET A 89 -1.07 -8.78 5.23
C MET A 89 -0.79 -10.28 5.33
N LYS A 90 0.41 -10.70 4.93
CA LYS A 90 0.83 -12.11 4.97
C LYS A 90 0.86 -12.66 6.40
N GLU A 91 1.32 -11.88 7.38
CA GLU A 91 1.28 -12.24 8.81
C GLU A 91 -0.15 -12.53 9.30
N ASP A 92 -1.13 -11.77 8.77
CA ASP A 92 -2.55 -11.92 9.09
C ASP A 92 -3.26 -12.96 8.20
N GLY A 93 -2.53 -13.69 7.33
CA GLY A 93 -3.08 -14.68 6.41
C GLY A 93 -3.88 -14.08 5.23
N VAL A 94 -3.71 -12.78 4.96
CA VAL A 94 -4.39 -12.06 3.88
C VAL A 94 -3.54 -12.12 2.61
N ASN A 95 -4.05 -12.83 1.60
CA ASN A 95 -3.37 -13.02 0.31
C ASN A 95 -4.02 -12.26 -0.85
N ILE A 96 -4.93 -11.31 -0.58
CA ILE A 96 -5.58 -10.50 -1.61
C ILE A 96 -5.50 -9.03 -1.26
N TRP A 97 -4.97 -8.26 -2.21
CA TRP A 97 -4.88 -6.82 -2.13
C TRP A 97 -5.92 -6.15 -3.03
N GLY A 98 -6.86 -5.43 -2.41
CA GLY A 98 -7.71 -4.44 -3.08
C GLY A 98 -6.95 -3.17 -3.41
N ASP A 99 -6.09 -3.21 -4.42
CA ASP A 99 -5.30 -2.06 -4.84
C ASP A 99 -6.14 -1.07 -5.65
N GLY A 100 -6.20 0.18 -5.15
CA GLY A 100 -6.92 1.30 -5.77
C GLY A 100 -6.08 2.13 -6.73
N SER A 101 -4.85 1.71 -7.04
CA SER A 101 -3.99 2.39 -8.01
C SER A 101 -4.68 2.55 -9.38
N THR A 102 -4.48 3.70 -10.01
CA THR A 102 -5.12 3.99 -11.31
C THR A 102 -4.41 3.22 -12.43
N TYR A 103 -5.17 2.75 -13.42
CA TYR A 103 -4.63 1.93 -14.52
C TYR A 103 -3.60 2.63 -15.41
N LYS A 104 -3.53 3.96 -15.38
CA LYS A 104 -2.58 4.78 -16.18
C LYS A 104 -1.38 5.25 -15.36
N GLY A 105 -1.40 5.05 -14.04
CA GLY A 105 -0.36 5.54 -13.14
C GLY A 105 0.82 4.58 -13.06
N ASN A 106 1.95 5.07 -12.57
CA ASN A 106 3.14 4.23 -12.32
C ASN A 106 2.94 3.29 -11.11
N ASP A 107 2.05 3.62 -10.19
CA ASP A 107 1.92 2.92 -8.91
C ASP A 107 1.31 1.52 -9.04
N ILE A 108 0.49 1.27 -10.08
CA ILE A 108 -0.06 -0.06 -10.35
C ILE A 108 1.06 -1.07 -10.62
N GLU A 109 2.07 -0.70 -11.40
CA GLU A 109 3.20 -1.58 -11.69
C GLU A 109 4.15 -1.73 -10.49
N ARG A 110 4.36 -0.64 -9.74
CA ARG A 110 5.20 -0.65 -8.53
C ARG A 110 4.63 -1.60 -7.49
N PHE A 111 3.35 -1.42 -7.13
CA PHE A 111 2.70 -2.25 -6.12
C PHE A 111 2.54 -3.70 -6.58
N TYR A 112 2.22 -3.92 -7.85
CA TYR A 112 2.23 -5.26 -8.43
C TYR A 112 3.58 -5.97 -8.21
N ARG A 113 4.68 -5.30 -8.55
CA ARG A 113 6.03 -5.86 -8.42
C ARG A 113 6.44 -6.08 -6.96
N TYR A 114 6.34 -5.06 -6.10
CA TYR A 114 6.74 -5.17 -4.70
C TYR A 114 5.87 -6.16 -3.93
N GLY A 115 4.57 -6.22 -4.24
CA GLY A 115 3.66 -7.17 -3.63
C GLY A 115 4.02 -8.61 -3.95
N LEU A 116 4.25 -8.95 -5.23
CA LEU A 116 4.65 -10.31 -5.62
C LEU A 116 6.04 -10.70 -5.11
N LEU A 117 6.98 -9.76 -5.04
CA LEU A 117 8.30 -10.00 -4.44
C LEU A 117 8.19 -10.33 -2.94
N THR A 118 7.20 -9.78 -2.25
CA THR A 118 7.01 -9.97 -0.80
C THR A 118 6.17 -11.22 -0.50
N ASN A 119 5.14 -11.45 -1.31
CA ASN A 119 4.25 -12.59 -1.18
C ASN A 119 3.91 -13.17 -2.56
N ALA A 120 4.54 -14.29 -2.90
CA ALA A 120 4.33 -14.96 -4.19
C ALA A 120 2.89 -15.48 -4.39
N GLU A 121 2.12 -15.67 -3.31
CA GLU A 121 0.72 -16.09 -3.38
C GLU A 121 -0.27 -14.91 -3.44
N LEU A 122 0.24 -13.67 -3.45
CA LEU A 122 -0.58 -12.47 -3.47
C LEU A 122 -1.37 -12.35 -4.77
N LYS A 123 -2.66 -12.05 -4.62
CA LYS A 123 -3.55 -11.71 -5.74
C LYS A 123 -3.99 -10.26 -5.61
N PHE A 124 -4.21 -9.62 -6.75
CA PHE A 124 -4.70 -8.25 -6.81
C PHE A 124 -6.17 -8.23 -7.25
N THR A 125 -6.96 -7.36 -6.62
CA THR A 125 -8.32 -7.04 -7.07
C THR A 125 -8.39 -5.53 -7.30
N SER A 126 -8.67 -5.09 -8.51
CA SER A 126 -8.91 -3.67 -8.78
C SER A 126 -10.41 -3.38 -8.59
N PRO A 127 -10.79 -2.30 -7.87
CA PRO A 127 -12.20 -1.93 -7.69
C PRO A 127 -12.95 -1.66 -9.01
N GLY A 128 -12.26 -1.45 -10.13
CA GLY A 128 -12.87 -1.21 -11.43
C GLY A 128 -13.35 -2.45 -12.20
N TRP A 129 -12.96 -3.67 -11.81
CA TRP A 129 -13.19 -4.88 -12.61
C TRP A 129 -13.35 -6.14 -11.74
N ILE A 130 -14.58 -6.44 -11.31
CA ILE A 130 -14.92 -7.70 -10.63
C ILE A 130 -15.36 -8.71 -11.71
N PRO A 131 -14.75 -9.91 -11.77
CA PRO A 131 -15.46 -11.09 -11.26
C PRO A 131 -14.60 -11.92 -10.30
N ILE A 132 -15.06 -12.02 -9.06
CA ILE A 132 -14.47 -12.82 -7.98
C ILE A 132 -15.16 -14.19 -7.99
N SER A 133 -14.46 -15.26 -8.38
CA SER A 133 -14.99 -16.62 -8.26
C SER A 133 -14.72 -17.25 -6.88
N SER A 134 -13.80 -16.71 -6.09
CA SER A 134 -13.55 -17.13 -4.71
C SER A 134 -12.64 -16.12 -4.00
N MET A 135 -12.84 -15.84 -2.71
CA MET A 135 -11.79 -15.77 -1.65
C MET A 135 -12.16 -14.85 -0.46
N ASN A 136 -11.49 -15.14 0.67
CA ASN A 136 -11.91 -14.89 2.06
C ASN A 136 -11.42 -13.58 2.73
N SER A 137 -10.75 -12.65 2.04
CA SER A 137 -10.39 -11.35 2.66
C SER A 137 -9.86 -10.37 1.60
N ALA A 138 -10.06 -9.06 1.78
CA ALA A 138 -9.53 -8.03 0.88
C ALA A 138 -8.91 -6.88 1.68
N ALA A 139 -7.66 -6.52 1.39
CA ALA A 139 -7.05 -5.34 2.00
C ALA A 139 -7.41 -4.07 1.22
N VAL A 140 -8.11 -3.11 1.85
CA VAL A 140 -8.37 -1.79 1.22
C VAL A 140 -7.34 -0.81 1.74
N MET A 141 -6.39 -0.44 0.89
CA MET A 141 -5.53 0.71 1.15
C MET A 141 -6.26 1.96 0.64
N LYS A 142 -6.83 2.75 1.56
CA LYS A 142 -7.17 4.14 1.25
C LYS A 142 -5.94 4.97 1.60
N CYS A 143 -5.13 5.32 0.60
CA CYS A 143 -4.15 6.39 0.75
C CYS A 143 -4.97 7.69 0.92
N PRO A 144 -4.94 8.38 2.07
CA PRO A 144 -5.57 9.68 2.18
C PRO A 144 -4.70 10.65 1.36
N ASN A 145 -5.25 11.12 0.26
CA ASN A 145 -4.75 12.25 -0.55
C ASN A 145 -3.38 12.07 -1.22
N LEU A 146 -3.36 11.35 -2.34
CA LEU A 146 -2.53 11.63 -3.51
C LEU A 146 -3.40 11.54 -4.78
#